data_AF-A0A7T0JMC3-F1
#
_entry.id   AF-A0A7T0JMC3-F1
#
_cell.length_a   1.000
_cell.length_b   1.000
_cell.length_c   1.000
_cell.angle_alpha   90.00
_cell.angle_beta   90.00
_cell.angle_gamma   90.00
#
_symmetry.space_group_name_H-M   'P 1'
#
loop_
_entity.id
_entity.type
_entity.pdbx_description
1 polymer ?
#
loop_
_entity_poly.entity_id
_entity_poly.type
_entity_poly.pdbx_seq_one_letter_code
_entity_poly.pdbx_strand_id
1 'polypeptide(L)' 'MLNIEIDNPELEASLQQLFGNNQQSIARAFAEFVQQRKIKQDIGVSIAQLDAGEGLSLRETMQSIRSQYE' A
#
# COMPACT_ATOMS: atom_id res chain seq x y z
N MET A 1 -16.76 -8.08 0.32
CA MET A 1 -15.96 -9.29 0.06
C MET A 1 -15.16 -9.04 -1.20
N LEU A 2 -13.83 -9.15 -1.15
CA LEU A 2 -12.98 -9.05 -2.35
C LEU A 2 -13.10 -10.38 -3.10
N ASN A 3 -13.75 -10.38 -4.26
CA ASN A 3 -13.66 -11.49 -5.20
C ASN A 3 -12.35 -11.33 -5.98
N ILE A 4 -11.40 -12.22 -5.73
CA ILE A 4 -10.14 -12.28 -6.46
C ILE A 4 -10.29 -13.43 -7.45
N GLU A 5 -10.36 -13.12 -8.74
CA GLU A 5 -10.33 -14.10 -9.82
C GLU A 5 -8.88 -14.20 -10.29
N ILE A 6 -8.32 -15.42 -10.28
CA ILE A 6 -6.94 -15.67 -10.69
C ILE A 6 -7.00 -16.30 -12.07
N ASP A 7 -6.85 -15.48 -13.10
CA ASP A 7 -6.89 -15.93 -14.50
C ASP A 7 -5.58 -16.61 -14.97
N ASN A 8 -4.66 -16.88 -14.04
CA ASN A 8 -3.37 -17.51 -14.33
C ASN A 8 -3.24 -18.87 -13.62
N PRO A 9 -3.29 -19.99 -14.36
CA PRO A 9 -3.27 -21.34 -13.78
C PRO A 9 -1.92 -21.70 -13.12
N GLU A 10 -0.80 -21.13 -13.58
CA GLU A 10 0.50 -21.35 -12.92
C GLU A 10 0.57 -20.66 -11.56
N LEU A 11 -0.04 -19.47 -11.47
CA LEU A 11 -0.16 -18.72 -10.23
C LEU A 11 -1.08 -19.45 -9.24
N GLU A 12 -2.19 -19.99 -9.73
CA GLU A 12 -3.13 -20.79 -8.93
C GLU A 12 -2.45 -22.04 -8.34
N ALA A 13 -1.72 -22.81 -9.15
CA ALA A 13 -0.98 -23.98 -8.69
C ALA A 13 0.09 -23.62 -7.65
N SER A 14 0.80 -22.52 -7.86
CA SER A 14 1.81 -22.01 -6.91
C SER A 14 1.19 -21.58 -5.59
N LEU A 15 0.04 -20.90 -5.63
CA LEU A 15 -0.70 -20.48 -4.43
C LEU A 15 -1.29 -21.67 -3.67
N GLN A 16 -1.80 -22.69 -4.37
CA GLN A 16 -2.23 -23.95 -3.76
C GLN A 16 -1.07 -24.71 -3.11
N GLN A 17 0.13 -24.70 -3.69
CA GLN A 17 1.30 -25.30 -3.04
C GLN A 17 1.74 -24.55 -1.78
N LEU A 18 1.67 -23.21 -1.78
CA LEU A 18 2.15 -22.37 -0.68
C LEU A 18 1.15 -22.24 0.48
N PHE A 19 -0.15 -22.18 0.16
CA PHE A 19 -1.20 -21.88 1.13
C PHE A 19 -2.26 -23.00 1.25
N GLY A 20 -2.14 -24.07 0.46
CA GLY A 20 -3.13 -25.14 0.41
C GLY A 20 -4.48 -24.66 -0.14
N ASN A 21 -5.56 -25.30 0.31
CA ASN A 21 -6.95 -24.88 0.02
C ASN A 21 -7.45 -23.78 0.98
N ASN A 22 -6.57 -23.10 1.72
CA ASN A 22 -6.99 -22.07 2.66
C ASN A 22 -7.17 -20.72 1.95
N GLN A 23 -8.35 -20.52 1.38
CA GLN A 23 -8.73 -19.27 0.69
C GLN A 23 -8.57 -18.02 1.57
N GLN A 24 -8.75 -18.13 2.89
CA GLN A 24 -8.55 -16.99 3.80
C GLN A 24 -7.07 -16.59 3.90
N SER A 25 -6.15 -17.55 3.92
CA SER A 25 -4.71 -17.28 3.92
C SER A 25 -4.25 -16.62 2.62
N ILE A 26 -4.78 -17.07 1.47
CA ILE A 26 -4.50 -16.47 0.16
C ILE A 26 -5.01 -15.02 0.11
N ALA A 27 -6.26 -14.79 0.53
CA ALA A 27 -6.84 -13.45 0.57
C ALA A 27 -6.05 -12.49 1.47
N ARG A 28 -5.57 -12.99 2.63
CA ARG A 28 -4.73 -12.20 3.55
C ARG A 28 -3.37 -11.86 2.93
N ALA A 29 -2.68 -12.84 2.36
CA ALA A 29 -1.38 -12.61 1.71
C ALA A 29 -1.50 -11.62 0.54
N PHE A 30 -2.59 -11.72 -0.23
CA PHE A 30 -2.88 -10.77 -1.32
C PHE A 30 -3.14 -9.36 -0.79
N ALA A 31 -3.95 -9.22 0.27
CA ALA A 31 -4.20 -7.93 0.91
C ALA A 31 -2.90 -7.30 1.44
N GLU A 32 -2.05 -8.10 2.08
CA GLU A 32 -0.72 -7.67 2.55
C GLU A 32 0.18 -7.23 1.38
N PHE A 33 0.19 -7.97 0.28
CA PHE A 33 0.93 -7.61 -0.94
C PHE A 33 0.45 -6.27 -1.53
N VAL A 34 -0.87 -6.08 -1.69
CA VAL A 34 -1.44 -4.84 -2.21
C VAL A 34 -1.09 -3.67 -1.29
N GLN A 35 -1.19 -3.86 0.03
CA GLN A 35 -0.82 -2.85 1.00
C GLN A 35 0.66 -2.48 0.89
N GLN A 36 1.57 -3.46 0.82
CA GLN A 36 3.00 -3.21 0.65
C GLN A 36 3.31 -2.49 -0.67
N ARG A 37 2.63 -2.86 -1.76
CA ARG A 37 2.80 -2.19 -3.06
C ARG A 37 2.33 -0.74 -3.01
N LYS A 38 1.19 -0.48 -2.35
CA LYS A 38 0.69 0.88 -2.13
C LYS A 38 1.67 1.71 -1.31
N ILE A 39 2.19 1.18 -0.20
CA ILE A 39 3.20 1.86 0.62
C ILE A 39 4.45 2.19 -0.21
N LYS A 40 4.95 1.25 -1.01
CA LYS A 40 6.10 1.52 -1.89
C LYS A 40 5.81 2.63 -2.91
N GLN A 41 4.61 2.63 -3.48
CA GLN A 41 4.19 3.67 -4.42
C GLN A 41 4.08 5.04 -3.73
N ASP A 42 3.44 5.09 -2.57
CA ASP A 42 3.27 6.31 -1.78
C ASP A 42 4.64 6.89 -1.38
N ILE A 43 5.58 6.04 -0.93
CA ILE A 43 6.96 6.46 -0.64
C ILE A 43 7.63 7.02 -1.90
N GLY A 44 7.48 6.36 -3.05
CA GLY A 44 8.03 6.85 -4.32
C GLY A 44 7.50 8.22 -4.71
N VAL A 45 6.19 8.45 -4.52
CA VAL A 45 5.57 9.77 -4.72
C VAL A 45 6.16 10.79 -3.76
N SER A 46 6.27 10.48 -2.46
CA SER A 46 6.85 11.41 -1.48
C SER A 46 8.30 11.79 -1.81
N ILE A 47 9.12 10.84 -2.28
CA ILE A 47 10.49 11.13 -2.72
C ILE A 47 10.48 12.09 -3.91
N ALA A 48 9.65 11.83 -4.92
CA ALA A 48 9.56 12.70 -6.10
C ALA A 48 9.10 14.13 -5.75
N GLN A 49 8.15 14.27 -4.81
CA GLN A 49 7.70 15.56 -4.30
C GLN A 49 8.81 16.31 -3.56
N LEU A 50 9.61 15.60 -2.75
CA LEU A 50 10.76 16.19 -2.07
C LEU A 50 11.83 16.66 -3.07
N ASP A 51 12.14 15.85 -4.09
CA ASP A 51 13.10 16.20 -5.14
C ASP A 51 12.61 17.41 -5.97
N ALA A 52 11.29 17.53 -6.17
CA ALA A 52 10.66 18.69 -6.81
C ALA A 52 10.60 19.94 -5.92
N GLY A 53 11.06 19.86 -4.66
CA GLY A 53 11.01 20.96 -3.70
C GLY A 53 9.63 21.24 -3.10
N GLU A 54 8.67 20.31 -3.25
CA GLU A 54 7.32 20.39 -2.69
C GLU A 54 7.26 20.01 -1.20
N GLY A 55 8.42 19.89 -0.56
CA GLY A 55 8.52 19.63 0.88
C GLY A 55 7.90 20.76 1.71
N LEU A 56 7.04 20.41 2.66
CA LEU A 56 6.44 21.39 3.57
C LEU A 56 7.43 21.80 4.66
N SER A 57 7.54 23.10 4.93
CA SER A 57 8.29 23.61 6.07
C SER A 57 7.63 23.19 7.37
N LEU A 58 8.42 22.57 8.26
CA LEU A 58 7.92 22.14 9.58
C LEU A 58 7.36 23.31 10.39
N ARG A 59 8.03 24.47 10.35
CA ARG A 59 7.60 25.66 11.10
C ARG A 59 6.25 26.17 10.63
N GLU A 60 6.08 26.29 9.31
CA GLU A 60 4.84 26.80 8.70
C GLU A 60 3.70 25.81 8.92
N THR A 61 3.96 24.51 8.75
CA THR A 61 2.98 23.44 8.98
C THR A 61 2.47 23.44 10.43
N MET A 62 3.37 23.52 11.42
CA MET A 62 3.00 23.54 12.82
C MET A 62 2.21 24.80 13.20
N GLN A 63 2.56 25.94 12.60
CA GLN A 63 1.83 27.18 12.79
C GLN A 63 0.41 27.09 12.21
N SER A 64 0.26 26.56 10.99
CA SER A 64 -1.05 26.36 10.35
C SER A 64 -1.94 25.39 11.12
N ILE A 65 -1.40 24.27 11.60
CA ILE A 65 -2.14 23.32 12.44
C ILE A 65 -2.64 24.04 13.69
N ARG A 66 -1.76 24.75 14.41
CA ARG A 66 -2.13 25.46 15.63
C ARG A 66 -3.25 26.47 15.40
N SER A 67 -3.16 27.27 14.34
CA SER A 67 -4.21 28.24 13.97
C SER A 67 -5.54 27.62 13.55
N GLN A 68 -5.59 26.32 13.25
CA GLN A 68 -6.82 25.63 12.87
C GLN A 68 -7.58 25.08 14.09
N TYR A 69 -6.92 24.95 15.24
CA TYR A 69 -7.48 24.34 16.46
C TYR A 69 -7.54 25.30 17.67
N GLU A 70 -6.92 26.48 17.58
CA GLU A 70 -7.07 27.61 18.52
C GLU A 70 -8.04 28.66 17.94
#